data_AF-A0A522CHX5-F1
#
_entry.id   AF-A0A522CHX5-F1
#
_cell.length_a   1.000
_cell.length_b   1.000
_cell.length_c   1.000
_cell.angle_alpha   90.00
_cell.angle_beta   90.00
_cell.angle_gamma   90.00
#
_symmetry.space_group_name_H-M   'P 1'
#
loop_
_entity.id
_entity.type
_entity.pdbx_description
1 polymer ?
#
loop_
_entity_poly.entity_id
_entity_poly.type
_entity_poly.pdbx_seq_one_letter_code
_entity_poly.pdbx_strand_id
1 'polypeptide(L)'
;MKMRKQSLLIMACCVALALAVACGDPIPIKEMSLAKSMMTQAQSVKADKYAPKELEDAGKLLLDCHSAILDEKWDLSKDLAGKSYEKAKEAFDKSIPLLAKDAMDIAEKSLKEAEEAYAEELAKAEYGQAKDAMKGSSDGFENKKFYEAYEKALEADKLAKNARNAALGKQDTLRDAIREVEVTLDEAAKLNAAEFAPEKMKAAEESKKLAEEALVGTKLKQGFDAVGIAKVSADEAYLEALKGSSREAIVSAEMSLEKAEKSAGALTAKEELAASKEAVGKAKEQFADARYKESLTSSAEAKRLAAIVIGGKAAGGAVIVGAGGATKTGVEGVAAYPVGSTVVGANGEYIVTGEFTPYKVLLNEADRECLWKISQKNYGDWKLWRVIYSANTDQIKNWDLIYPNQVLRLPVLKKVEKK
;
A
#
# COMPACT_ATOMS: atom_id res chain seq x y z
N MET A 1 -102.89 -34.21 -5.38
CA MET A 1 -101.61 -34.26 -4.61
C MET A 1 -100.38 -33.69 -5.35
N LYS A 2 -100.41 -33.47 -6.68
CA LYS A 2 -99.25 -32.97 -7.45
C LYS A 2 -98.97 -31.45 -7.34
N MET A 3 -99.99 -30.60 -7.22
CA MET A 3 -99.78 -29.14 -7.17
C MET A 3 -99.15 -28.63 -5.85
N ARG A 4 -99.44 -29.27 -4.71
CA ARG A 4 -98.81 -28.91 -3.42
C ARG A 4 -97.32 -29.24 -3.35
N LYS A 5 -96.83 -30.23 -4.11
CA LYS A 5 -95.40 -30.59 -4.15
C LYS A 5 -94.58 -29.65 -5.03
N GLN A 6 -95.15 -29.09 -6.10
CA GLN A 6 -94.46 -28.11 -6.96
C GLN A 6 -94.32 -26.74 -6.30
N SER A 7 -95.34 -26.25 -5.57
CA SER A 7 -95.22 -24.99 -4.82
C SER A 7 -94.26 -25.08 -3.64
N LEU A 8 -94.13 -26.24 -2.98
CA LEU A 8 -93.11 -26.45 -1.94
C LEU A 8 -91.68 -26.53 -2.52
N LEU A 9 -91.51 -27.10 -3.72
CA LEU A 9 -90.18 -27.20 -4.35
C LEU A 9 -89.67 -25.84 -4.83
N ILE A 10 -90.54 -24.99 -5.38
CA ILE A 10 -90.18 -23.65 -5.86
C ILE A 10 -89.89 -22.72 -4.68
N MET A 11 -90.67 -22.80 -3.60
CA MET A 11 -90.45 -22.01 -2.39
C MET A 11 -89.17 -22.44 -1.64
N ALA A 12 -88.84 -23.73 -1.61
CA ALA A 12 -87.58 -24.23 -1.04
C ALA A 12 -86.34 -23.83 -1.86
N CYS A 13 -86.43 -23.79 -3.20
CA CYS A 13 -85.36 -23.26 -4.04
C CYS A 13 -85.17 -21.73 -3.88
N CYS A 14 -86.23 -20.96 -3.69
CA CYS A 14 -86.12 -19.51 -3.44
C CYS A 14 -85.51 -19.19 -2.06
N VAL A 15 -85.78 -20.00 -1.03
CA VAL A 15 -85.18 -19.84 0.31
C VAL A 15 -83.71 -20.32 0.33
N ALA A 16 -83.37 -21.36 -0.43
CA ALA A 16 -81.98 -21.82 -0.59
C ALA A 16 -81.12 -20.85 -1.43
N LEU A 17 -81.70 -20.18 -2.43
CA LEU A 17 -81.02 -19.09 -3.16
C LEU A 17 -80.87 -17.83 -2.31
N ALA A 18 -81.83 -17.52 -1.42
CA ALA A 18 -81.75 -16.36 -0.53
C ALA A 18 -80.71 -16.55 0.61
N LEU A 19 -80.50 -17.79 1.07
CA LEU A 19 -79.48 -18.11 2.08
C LEU A 19 -78.05 -18.20 1.53
N ALA A 20 -77.87 -18.28 0.20
CA ALA A 20 -76.55 -18.27 -0.44
C ALA A 20 -75.95 -16.86 -0.63
N VAL A 21 -76.71 -15.79 -0.36
CA VAL A 21 -76.29 -14.38 -0.57
C VAL A 21 -75.74 -13.72 0.70
N ALA A 22 -75.78 -14.38 1.86
CA ALA A 22 -75.55 -13.74 3.17
C ALA A 22 -74.32 -14.23 3.94
N CYS A 23 -73.22 -14.61 3.27
CA CYS A 23 -71.98 -15.03 3.92
C CYS A 23 -70.71 -14.40 3.31
N GLY A 24 -70.71 -13.07 3.16
CA GLY A 24 -69.49 -12.28 3.12
C GLY A 24 -69.52 -11.33 4.30
N ASP A 25 -68.53 -11.39 5.19
CA ASP A 25 -68.45 -10.45 6.31
C ASP A 25 -68.51 -9.01 5.78
N PRO A 26 -69.41 -8.14 6.28
CA PRO A 26 -69.64 -6.81 5.71
C PRO A 26 -68.48 -5.84 6.00
N ILE A 27 -67.53 -6.24 6.84
CA ILE A 27 -66.38 -5.43 7.25
C ILE A 27 -65.24 -5.62 6.21
N PRO A 28 -64.67 -4.53 5.66
CA PRO A 28 -63.62 -4.59 4.63
C PRO A 28 -62.23 -4.91 5.21
N ILE A 29 -62.10 -6.01 5.96
CA ILE A 29 -60.88 -6.39 6.69
C ILE A 29 -59.67 -6.51 5.74
N LYS A 30 -59.89 -7.10 4.56
CA LYS A 30 -58.84 -7.30 3.56
C LYS A 30 -58.30 -5.95 3.05
N GLU A 31 -59.19 -5.04 2.65
CA GLU A 31 -58.84 -3.72 2.13
C GLU A 31 -58.15 -2.88 3.20
N MET A 32 -58.65 -2.90 4.43
CA MET A 32 -58.00 -2.22 5.56
C MET A 32 -56.61 -2.79 5.85
N SER A 33 -56.44 -4.12 5.78
CA SER A 33 -55.14 -4.77 5.95
C SER A 33 -54.15 -4.36 4.86
N LEU A 34 -54.60 -4.28 3.61
CA LEU A 34 -53.78 -3.81 2.49
C LEU A 34 -53.38 -2.34 2.68
N ALA A 35 -54.33 -1.47 3.05
CA ALA A 35 -54.07 -0.06 3.32
C ALA A 35 -53.03 0.11 4.44
N LYS A 36 -53.20 -0.57 5.58
CA LYS A 36 -52.23 -0.55 6.68
C LYS A 36 -50.85 -1.04 6.24
N SER A 37 -50.79 -2.17 5.53
CA SER A 37 -49.54 -2.71 5.02
C SER A 37 -48.82 -1.74 4.09
N MET A 38 -49.56 -1.07 3.19
CA MET A 38 -48.99 -0.08 2.26
C MET A 38 -48.53 1.18 3.00
N MET A 39 -49.26 1.64 4.02
CA MET A 39 -48.81 2.74 4.88
C MET A 39 -47.50 2.39 5.60
N THR A 40 -47.35 1.15 6.09
CA THR A 40 -46.08 0.66 6.67
C THR A 40 -44.96 0.63 5.64
N GLN A 41 -45.24 0.21 4.39
CA GLN A 41 -44.26 0.27 3.31
C GLN A 41 -43.86 1.72 3.01
N ALA A 42 -44.82 2.65 2.89
CA ALA A 42 -44.56 4.07 2.72
C ALA A 42 -43.68 4.65 3.85
N GLN A 43 -43.95 4.27 5.11
CA GLN A 43 -43.13 4.68 6.25
C GLN A 43 -41.71 4.11 6.18
N SER A 44 -41.53 2.87 5.72
CA SER A 44 -40.20 2.26 5.56
C SER A 44 -39.32 3.03 4.57
N VAL A 45 -39.93 3.74 3.61
CA VAL A 45 -39.23 4.61 2.66
C VAL A 45 -39.22 6.09 3.08
N LYS A 46 -39.45 6.36 4.37
CA LYS A 46 -39.49 7.69 4.98
C LYS A 46 -40.51 8.64 4.34
N ALA A 47 -41.71 8.15 4.03
CA ALA A 47 -42.77 8.99 3.48
C ALA A 47 -43.21 10.12 4.42
N ASP A 48 -42.96 10.02 5.72
CA ASP A 48 -43.10 11.12 6.68
C ASP A 48 -42.20 12.32 6.35
N LYS A 49 -41.01 12.07 5.76
CA LYS A 49 -40.11 13.13 5.29
C LYS A 49 -40.48 13.59 3.87
N TYR A 50 -40.72 12.65 2.96
CA TYR A 50 -40.77 12.95 1.52
C TYR A 50 -42.18 13.15 0.95
N ALA A 51 -43.20 12.55 1.54
CA ALA A 51 -44.60 12.66 1.14
C ALA A 51 -45.56 12.71 2.35
N PRO A 52 -45.33 13.64 3.31
CA PRO A 52 -46.06 13.66 4.58
C PRO A 52 -47.57 13.85 4.40
N LYS A 53 -47.97 14.65 3.40
CA LYS A 53 -49.37 14.96 3.13
C LYS A 53 -50.13 13.72 2.66
N GLU A 54 -49.58 12.98 1.71
CA GLU A 54 -50.19 11.77 1.18
C GLU A 54 -50.31 10.67 2.24
N LEU A 55 -49.30 10.56 3.11
CA LEU A 55 -49.32 9.63 4.24
C LEU A 55 -50.36 10.04 5.31
N GLU A 56 -50.50 11.34 5.59
CA GLU A 56 -51.52 11.88 6.50
C GLU A 56 -52.93 11.66 5.94
N ASP A 57 -53.15 11.95 4.66
CA ASP A 57 -54.43 11.72 3.98
C ASP A 57 -54.81 10.23 3.99
N ALA A 58 -53.85 9.32 3.77
CA ALA A 58 -54.07 7.89 3.89
C ALA A 58 -54.55 7.49 5.30
N GLY A 59 -53.94 8.07 6.34
CA GLY A 59 -54.33 7.85 7.73
C GLY A 59 -55.74 8.38 8.04
N LYS A 60 -56.08 9.58 7.58
CA LYS A 60 -57.43 10.16 7.71
C LYS A 60 -58.50 9.29 7.06
N LEU A 61 -58.26 8.85 5.83
CA LEU A 61 -59.19 7.96 5.11
C LEU A 61 -59.38 6.62 5.83
N LEU A 62 -58.33 6.10 6.47
CA LEU A 62 -58.44 4.89 7.27
C LEU A 62 -59.24 5.12 8.56
N LEU A 63 -59.09 6.27 9.20
CA LEU A 63 -59.93 6.66 10.36
C LEU A 63 -61.39 6.82 9.95
N ASP A 64 -61.66 7.48 8.82
CA ASP A 64 -63.01 7.65 8.27
C ASP A 64 -63.63 6.29 7.91
N CYS A 65 -62.83 5.33 7.42
CA CYS A 65 -63.26 3.95 7.20
C CYS A 65 -63.77 3.29 8.49
N HIS A 66 -63.05 3.44 9.62
CA HIS A 66 -63.52 2.92 10.91
C HIS A 66 -64.83 3.57 11.36
N SER A 67 -64.98 4.89 11.15
CA SER A 67 -66.23 5.60 11.44
C SER A 67 -67.39 5.08 10.57
N ALA A 68 -67.15 4.84 9.27
CA ALA A 68 -68.16 4.28 8.36
C ALA A 68 -68.57 2.85 8.74
N ILE A 69 -67.67 2.05 9.29
CA ILE A 69 -67.97 0.71 9.85
C ILE A 69 -68.92 0.82 11.04
N LEU A 70 -68.66 1.77 11.96
CA LEU A 70 -69.53 2.01 13.13
C LEU A 70 -70.93 2.49 12.72
N ASP A 71 -71.02 3.25 11.64
CA ASP A 71 -72.28 3.71 11.04
C ASP A 71 -72.98 2.66 10.16
N GLU A 72 -72.46 1.42 10.09
CA GLU A 72 -72.95 0.34 9.23
C GLU A 72 -72.97 0.68 7.71
N LYS A 73 -72.13 1.64 7.28
CA LYS A 73 -71.98 2.07 5.87
C LYS A 73 -70.90 1.24 5.17
N TRP A 74 -71.22 -0.03 4.89
CA TRP A 74 -70.26 -1.04 4.40
C TRP A 74 -69.58 -0.65 3.06
N ASP A 75 -70.36 -0.25 2.05
CA ASP A 75 -69.79 0.14 0.74
C ASP A 75 -68.87 1.35 0.83
N LEU A 76 -69.26 2.35 1.63
CA LEU A 76 -68.44 3.53 1.89
C LEU A 76 -67.16 3.15 2.63
N SER A 77 -67.24 2.28 3.65
CA SER A 77 -66.07 1.84 4.40
C SER A 77 -65.06 1.13 3.50
N LYS A 78 -65.53 0.32 2.55
CA LYS A 78 -64.68 -0.36 1.57
C LYS A 78 -64.01 0.63 0.61
N ASP A 79 -64.76 1.60 0.08
CA ASP A 79 -64.22 2.67 -0.77
C ASP A 79 -63.17 3.52 -0.04
N LEU A 80 -63.42 3.89 1.22
CA LEU A 80 -62.47 4.63 2.05
C LEU A 80 -61.18 3.85 2.33
N ALA A 81 -61.28 2.54 2.60
CA ALA A 81 -60.10 1.68 2.74
C ALA A 81 -59.29 1.60 1.44
N GLY A 82 -59.96 1.50 0.28
CA GLY A 82 -59.31 1.55 -1.03
C GLY A 82 -58.60 2.88 -1.29
N LYS A 83 -59.25 4.01 -1.02
CA LYS A 83 -58.65 5.35 -1.15
C LYS A 83 -57.46 5.54 -0.21
N SER A 84 -57.55 5.02 1.01
CA SER A 84 -56.43 5.02 1.97
C SER A 84 -55.22 4.27 1.41
N TYR A 85 -55.44 3.07 0.83
CA TYR A 85 -54.38 2.32 0.15
C TYR A 85 -53.75 3.09 -1.01
N GLU A 86 -54.55 3.70 -1.89
CA GLU A 86 -54.02 4.48 -3.03
C GLU A 86 -53.20 5.69 -2.56
N LYS A 87 -53.64 6.39 -1.51
CA LYS A 87 -52.87 7.50 -0.94
C LYS A 87 -51.57 7.04 -0.29
N ALA A 88 -51.58 5.90 0.40
CA ALA A 88 -50.37 5.31 0.95
C ALA A 88 -49.38 4.90 -0.16
N LYS A 89 -49.90 4.33 -1.26
CA LYS A 89 -49.10 3.97 -2.44
C LYS A 89 -48.52 5.21 -3.12
N GLU A 90 -49.30 6.28 -3.27
CA GLU A 90 -48.82 7.56 -3.80
C GLU A 90 -47.68 8.12 -2.93
N ALA A 91 -47.82 8.05 -1.60
CA ALA A 91 -46.78 8.44 -0.67
C ALA A 91 -45.50 7.60 -0.86
N PHE A 92 -45.63 6.28 -0.99
CA PHE A 92 -44.51 5.37 -1.26
C PHE A 92 -43.81 5.70 -2.58
N ASP A 93 -44.56 5.82 -3.68
CA ASP A 93 -44.04 6.04 -5.04
C ASP A 93 -43.30 7.40 -5.15
N LYS A 94 -43.78 8.42 -4.43
CA LYS A 94 -43.10 9.72 -4.32
C LYS A 94 -41.82 9.65 -3.49
N SER A 95 -41.80 8.81 -2.46
CA SER A 95 -40.73 8.78 -1.45
C SER A 95 -39.54 7.92 -1.85
N ILE A 96 -39.77 6.74 -2.45
CA ILE A 96 -38.69 5.80 -2.78
C ILE A 96 -37.60 6.39 -3.70
N PRO A 97 -37.87 7.16 -4.78
CA PRO A 97 -36.81 7.76 -5.58
C PRO A 97 -36.02 8.83 -4.80
N LEU A 98 -36.68 9.57 -3.90
CA LEU A 98 -36.03 10.59 -3.08
C LEU A 98 -35.14 9.97 -2.00
N LEU A 99 -35.60 8.88 -1.38
CA LEU A 99 -34.80 8.10 -0.45
C LEU A 99 -33.56 7.48 -1.12
N ALA A 100 -33.74 6.88 -2.30
CA ALA A 100 -32.64 6.31 -3.07
C ALA A 100 -31.60 7.37 -3.42
N LYS A 101 -32.05 8.55 -3.89
CA LYS A 101 -31.17 9.67 -4.20
C LYS A 101 -30.41 10.19 -2.98
N ASP A 102 -31.09 10.41 -1.86
CA ASP A 102 -30.42 10.85 -0.61
C ASP A 102 -29.34 9.83 -0.17
N ALA A 103 -29.60 8.52 -0.33
CA ALA A 103 -28.61 7.49 -0.02
C ALA A 103 -27.43 7.49 -1.00
N MET A 104 -27.68 7.71 -2.29
CA MET A 104 -26.63 7.87 -3.31
C MET A 104 -25.74 9.06 -3.00
N ASP A 105 -26.31 10.22 -2.67
CA ASP A 105 -25.55 11.42 -2.30
C ASP A 105 -24.65 11.18 -1.07
N ILE A 106 -25.14 10.41 -0.09
CA ILE A 106 -24.34 9.99 1.09
C ILE A 106 -23.21 9.04 0.65
N ALA A 107 -23.49 8.07 -0.19
CA ALA A 107 -22.50 7.10 -0.68
C ALA A 107 -21.40 7.79 -1.51
N GLU A 108 -21.75 8.75 -2.38
CA GLU A 108 -20.79 9.57 -3.13
C GLU A 108 -19.88 10.37 -2.20
N LYS A 109 -20.45 10.98 -1.16
CA LYS A 109 -19.67 11.69 -0.14
C LYS A 109 -18.70 10.72 0.55
N SER A 110 -19.16 9.54 0.96
CA SER A 110 -18.31 8.53 1.59
C SER A 110 -17.20 8.02 0.66
N LEU A 111 -17.49 7.84 -0.63
CA LEU A 111 -16.49 7.49 -1.64
C LEU A 111 -15.41 8.58 -1.77
N LYS A 112 -15.83 9.85 -1.81
CA LYS A 112 -14.89 10.98 -1.83
C LYS A 112 -14.01 11.03 -0.59
N GLU A 113 -14.58 10.84 0.59
CA GLU A 113 -13.80 10.78 1.84
C GLU A 113 -12.82 9.59 1.87
N ALA A 114 -13.19 8.46 1.26
CA ALA A 114 -12.29 7.32 1.09
C ALA A 114 -11.15 7.61 0.10
N GLU A 115 -11.46 8.31 -1.00
CA GLU A 115 -10.47 8.77 -1.97
C GLU A 115 -9.46 9.75 -1.34
N GLU A 116 -9.94 10.73 -0.56
CA GLU A 116 -9.10 11.67 0.19
C GLU A 116 -8.20 10.96 1.21
N ALA A 117 -8.66 9.82 1.75
CA ALA A 117 -7.88 8.93 2.61
C ALA A 117 -6.93 7.99 1.83
N TYR A 118 -6.83 8.14 0.50
CA TYR A 118 -6.00 7.33 -0.39
C TYR A 118 -6.39 5.84 -0.45
N ALA A 119 -7.68 5.54 -0.24
CA ALA A 119 -8.19 4.17 -0.29
C ALA A 119 -8.06 3.52 -1.67
N GLU A 120 -7.99 4.32 -2.74
CA GLU A 120 -7.77 3.80 -4.10
C GLU A 120 -6.45 3.07 -4.27
N GLU A 121 -5.43 3.40 -3.48
CA GLU A 121 -4.15 2.71 -3.48
C GLU A 121 -4.00 1.78 -2.27
N LEU A 122 -4.43 2.23 -1.10
CA LEU A 122 -4.21 1.53 0.17
C LEU A 122 -5.25 0.46 0.48
N ALA A 123 -6.46 0.56 -0.08
CA ALA A 123 -7.59 -0.34 0.16
C ALA A 123 -8.31 -0.68 -1.16
N LYS A 124 -7.52 -1.05 -2.19
CA LYS A 124 -7.97 -1.29 -3.57
C LYS A 124 -9.21 -2.18 -3.69
N ALA A 125 -9.23 -3.28 -2.92
CA ALA A 125 -10.32 -4.24 -2.99
C ALA A 125 -11.63 -3.64 -2.48
N GLU A 126 -11.62 -3.08 -1.27
CA GLU A 126 -12.79 -2.48 -0.63
C GLU A 126 -13.27 -1.23 -1.38
N TYR A 127 -12.35 -0.39 -1.85
CA TYR A 127 -12.70 0.79 -2.66
C TYR A 127 -13.24 0.41 -4.04
N GLY A 128 -12.72 -0.66 -4.65
CA GLY A 128 -13.26 -1.24 -5.87
C GLY A 128 -14.70 -1.72 -5.69
N GLN A 129 -14.95 -2.50 -4.64
CA GLN A 129 -16.29 -2.98 -4.30
C GLN A 129 -17.27 -1.82 -4.04
N ALA A 130 -16.82 -0.76 -3.36
CA ALA A 130 -17.64 0.42 -3.11
C ALA A 130 -18.05 1.12 -4.42
N LYS A 131 -17.12 1.26 -5.37
CA LYS A 131 -17.40 1.83 -6.70
C LYS A 131 -18.34 0.95 -7.52
N ASP A 132 -18.18 -0.37 -7.48
CA ASP A 132 -19.06 -1.30 -8.18
C ASP A 132 -20.48 -1.27 -7.60
N ALA A 133 -20.62 -1.22 -6.28
CA ALA A 133 -21.91 -1.06 -5.62
C ALA A 133 -22.57 0.28 -5.99
N MET A 134 -21.80 1.38 -6.01
CA MET A 134 -22.31 2.69 -6.43
C MET A 134 -22.77 2.70 -7.88
N LYS A 135 -22.02 2.05 -8.78
CA LYS A 135 -22.42 1.88 -10.18
C LYS A 135 -23.74 1.10 -10.27
N GLY A 136 -23.86 0.00 -9.54
CA GLY A 136 -25.10 -0.78 -9.46
C GLY A 136 -26.28 0.05 -8.93
N SER A 137 -26.02 0.98 -8.00
CA SER A 137 -27.02 1.93 -7.54
C SER A 137 -27.49 2.87 -8.64
N SER A 138 -26.56 3.49 -9.37
CA SER A 138 -26.86 4.38 -10.50
C SER A 138 -27.65 3.65 -11.60
N ASP A 139 -27.22 2.45 -11.98
CA ASP A 139 -27.91 1.62 -12.97
C ASP A 139 -29.33 1.27 -12.50
N GLY A 140 -29.49 0.90 -11.22
CA GLY A 140 -30.81 0.64 -10.62
C GLY A 140 -31.72 1.87 -10.66
N PHE A 141 -31.16 3.06 -10.37
CA PHE A 141 -31.91 4.31 -10.36
C PHE A 141 -32.40 4.70 -11.76
N GLU A 142 -31.53 4.61 -12.77
CA GLU A 142 -31.85 4.88 -14.18
C GLU A 142 -32.95 3.94 -14.70
N ASN A 143 -32.90 2.67 -14.29
CA ASN A 143 -33.90 1.66 -14.66
C ASN A 143 -35.17 1.72 -13.78
N LYS A 144 -35.35 2.78 -12.97
CA LYS A 144 -36.49 2.99 -12.06
C LYS A 144 -36.67 1.91 -10.99
N LYS A 145 -35.62 1.13 -10.72
CA LYS A 145 -35.56 0.14 -9.66
C LYS A 145 -35.07 0.80 -8.37
N PHE A 146 -35.84 1.77 -7.87
CA PHE A 146 -35.40 2.66 -6.80
C PHE A 146 -35.07 1.95 -5.48
N TYR A 147 -35.75 0.85 -5.18
CA TYR A 147 -35.43 0.05 -4.00
C TYR A 147 -34.09 -0.69 -4.14
N GLU A 148 -33.82 -1.32 -5.28
CA GLU A 148 -32.51 -1.93 -5.58
C GLU A 148 -31.39 -0.88 -5.56
N ALA A 149 -31.67 0.31 -6.12
CA ALA A 149 -30.73 1.44 -6.09
C ALA A 149 -30.42 1.86 -4.65
N TYR A 150 -31.44 2.05 -3.81
CA TYR A 150 -31.29 2.40 -2.40
C TYR A 150 -30.42 1.38 -1.65
N GLU A 151 -30.69 0.09 -1.78
CA GLU A 151 -29.89 -0.96 -1.11
C GLU A 151 -28.43 -0.94 -1.58
N LYS A 152 -28.19 -0.75 -2.87
CA LYS A 152 -26.84 -0.65 -3.43
C LYS A 152 -26.10 0.61 -2.99
N ALA A 153 -26.79 1.74 -2.83
CA ALA A 153 -26.21 2.95 -2.27
C ALA A 153 -25.78 2.75 -0.81
N LEU A 154 -26.59 2.07 0.01
CA LEU A 154 -26.21 1.74 1.39
C LEU A 154 -25.00 0.80 1.45
N GLU A 155 -24.94 -0.18 0.56
CA GLU A 155 -23.79 -1.07 0.42
C GLU A 155 -22.52 -0.29 0.04
N ALA A 156 -22.62 0.61 -0.95
CA ALA A 156 -21.54 1.48 -1.37
C ALA A 156 -21.04 2.39 -0.24
N ASP A 157 -21.94 3.04 0.51
CA ASP A 157 -21.61 3.87 1.68
C ASP A 157 -20.83 3.08 2.74
N LYS A 158 -21.31 1.88 3.09
CA LYS A 158 -20.64 0.99 4.05
C LYS A 158 -19.24 0.59 3.57
N LEU A 159 -19.11 0.15 2.32
CA LEU A 159 -17.83 -0.28 1.75
C LEU A 159 -16.85 0.89 1.65
N ALA A 160 -17.31 2.07 1.25
CA ALA A 160 -16.49 3.27 1.18
C ALA A 160 -15.93 3.66 2.57
N LYS A 161 -16.78 3.65 3.61
CA LYS A 161 -16.35 3.89 5.00
C LYS A 161 -15.32 2.85 5.49
N ASN A 162 -15.52 1.58 5.14
CA ASN A 162 -14.57 0.52 5.47
C ASN A 162 -13.23 0.73 4.76
N ALA A 163 -13.26 1.05 3.46
CA ALA A 163 -12.07 1.34 2.66
C ALA A 163 -11.30 2.53 3.22
N ARG A 164 -12.01 3.61 3.59
CA ARG A 164 -11.45 4.78 4.28
C ARG A 164 -10.72 4.38 5.56
N ASN A 165 -11.38 3.61 6.44
CA ASN A 165 -10.79 3.19 7.71
C ASN A 165 -9.57 2.27 7.52
N ALA A 166 -9.65 1.34 6.55
CA ALA A 166 -8.53 0.47 6.20
C ALA A 166 -7.33 1.28 5.68
N ALA A 167 -7.57 2.30 4.87
CA ALA A 167 -6.53 3.19 4.36
C ALA A 167 -5.90 4.03 5.49
N LEU A 168 -6.71 4.61 6.37
CA LEU A 168 -6.25 5.37 7.54
C LEU A 168 -5.43 4.52 8.52
N GLY A 169 -5.69 3.21 8.58
CA GLY A 169 -4.90 2.26 9.36
C GLY A 169 -3.47 2.05 8.82
N LYS A 170 -3.15 2.50 7.62
CA LYS A 170 -1.83 2.33 6.97
C LYS A 170 -0.95 3.58 7.02
N GLN A 171 -1.11 4.42 8.05
CA GLN A 171 -0.24 5.58 8.28
C GLN A 171 1.25 5.22 8.37
N ASP A 172 1.57 4.03 8.89
CA ASP A 172 2.95 3.56 8.97
C ASP A 172 3.60 3.39 7.59
N THR A 173 2.83 3.03 6.56
CA THR A 173 3.34 2.94 5.18
C THR A 173 3.81 4.30 4.65
N LEU A 174 3.09 5.39 4.95
CA LEU A 174 3.53 6.74 4.60
C LEU A 174 4.79 7.12 5.40
N ARG A 175 4.80 6.78 6.69
CA ARG A 175 5.90 7.05 7.61
C ARG A 175 7.20 6.35 7.17
N ASP A 176 7.10 5.11 6.70
CA ASP A 176 8.23 4.36 6.14
C ASP A 176 8.70 4.95 4.80
N ALA A 177 7.77 5.36 3.93
CA ALA A 177 8.13 5.97 2.66
C ALA A 177 8.83 7.34 2.82
N ILE A 178 8.47 8.13 3.84
CA ILE A 178 9.19 9.35 4.24
C ILE A 178 10.60 9.00 4.71
N ARG A 179 10.76 7.94 5.50
CA ARG A 179 12.09 7.49 5.98
C ARG A 179 12.99 7.05 4.82
N GLU A 180 12.45 6.40 3.80
CA GLU A 180 13.23 6.05 2.60
C GLU A 180 13.80 7.30 1.91
N VAL A 181 12.99 8.35 1.75
CA VAL A 181 13.46 9.64 1.21
C VAL A 181 14.58 10.22 2.06
N GLU A 182 14.44 10.19 3.38
CA GLU A 182 15.46 10.67 4.31
C GLU A 182 16.78 9.92 4.16
N VAL A 183 16.74 8.59 4.04
CA VAL A 183 17.93 7.77 3.82
C VAL A 183 18.61 8.15 2.50
N THR A 184 17.86 8.34 1.42
CA THR A 184 18.44 8.77 0.13
C THR A 184 19.07 10.15 0.23
N LEU A 185 18.43 11.10 0.92
CA LEU A 185 18.99 12.44 1.14
C LEU A 185 20.27 12.40 1.98
N ASP A 186 20.33 11.56 3.01
CA ASP A 186 21.54 11.37 3.81
C ASP A 186 22.69 10.77 2.97
N GLU A 187 22.39 9.87 2.04
CA GLU A 187 23.39 9.34 1.10
C GLU A 187 23.86 10.41 0.11
N ALA A 188 22.94 11.22 -0.42
CA ALA A 188 23.27 12.33 -1.32
C ALA A 188 24.14 13.37 -0.60
N ALA A 189 23.81 13.71 0.66
CA ALA A 189 24.57 14.65 1.47
C ALA A 189 26.02 14.19 1.70
N LYS A 190 26.25 12.88 1.93
CA LYS A 190 27.61 12.31 2.04
C LYS A 190 28.43 12.46 0.75
N LEU A 191 27.77 12.59 -0.39
CA LEU A 191 28.35 12.82 -1.71
C LEU A 191 28.36 14.32 -2.08
N ASN A 192 28.26 15.20 -1.08
CA ASN A 192 28.31 16.65 -1.24
C ASN A 192 27.20 17.18 -2.20
N ALA A 193 26.00 16.60 -2.11
CA ALA A 193 24.85 17.04 -2.91
C ALA A 193 24.49 18.52 -2.73
N ALA A 194 24.84 19.12 -1.59
CA ALA A 194 24.67 20.56 -1.38
C ALA A 194 25.42 21.42 -2.41
N GLU A 195 26.54 20.91 -2.95
CA GLU A 195 27.31 21.59 -3.99
C GLU A 195 26.85 21.18 -5.39
N PHE A 196 26.63 19.88 -5.62
CA PHE A 196 26.37 19.36 -6.97
C PHE A 196 24.91 19.41 -7.39
N ALA A 197 23.97 19.35 -6.44
CA ALA A 197 22.55 19.25 -6.70
C ALA A 197 21.69 20.07 -5.70
N PRO A 198 22.02 21.37 -5.45
CA PRO A 198 21.37 22.16 -4.39
C PRO A 198 19.85 22.30 -4.59
N GLU A 199 19.41 22.52 -5.83
CA GLU A 199 17.98 22.67 -6.15
C GLU A 199 17.20 21.37 -5.94
N LYS A 200 17.83 20.22 -6.24
CA LYS A 200 17.20 18.90 -6.07
C LYS A 200 17.10 18.52 -4.60
N MET A 201 18.16 18.77 -3.82
CA MET A 201 18.14 18.62 -2.37
C MET A 201 17.03 19.46 -1.74
N LYS A 202 16.93 20.74 -2.11
CA LYS A 202 15.89 21.65 -1.62
C LYS A 202 14.49 21.16 -1.98
N ALA A 203 14.24 20.79 -3.24
CA ALA A 203 12.93 20.30 -3.68
C ALA A 203 12.51 19.02 -2.94
N ALA A 204 13.47 18.12 -2.69
CA ALA A 204 13.24 16.90 -1.93
C ALA A 204 12.91 17.17 -0.45
N GLU A 205 13.66 18.06 0.20
CA GLU A 205 13.43 18.45 1.60
C GLU A 205 12.08 19.16 1.80
N GLU A 206 11.74 20.10 0.90
CA GLU A 206 10.45 20.80 0.93
C GLU A 206 9.29 19.81 0.76
N SER A 207 9.41 18.87 -0.17
CA SER A 207 8.38 17.85 -0.42
C SER A 207 8.30 16.82 0.71
N LYS A 208 9.43 16.40 1.28
CA LYS A 208 9.48 15.55 2.48
C LYS A 208 8.75 16.22 3.65
N LYS A 209 9.01 17.51 3.88
CA LYS A 209 8.34 18.28 4.93
C LYS A 209 6.82 18.36 4.71
N LEU A 210 6.38 18.59 3.47
CA LEU A 210 4.96 18.54 3.13
C LEU A 210 4.33 17.17 3.44
N ALA A 211 5.06 16.08 3.17
CA ALA A 211 4.61 14.74 3.51
C ALA A 211 4.50 14.51 5.04
N GLU A 212 5.46 15.02 5.82
CA GLU A 212 5.43 14.96 7.29
C GLU A 212 4.24 15.75 7.86
N GLU A 213 4.00 16.96 7.37
CA GLU A 213 2.84 17.78 7.75
C GLU A 213 1.52 17.09 7.39
N ALA A 214 1.45 16.48 6.21
CA ALA A 214 0.28 15.72 5.78
C ALA A 214 0.05 14.47 6.64
N LEU A 215 1.12 13.77 7.05
CA LEU A 215 1.04 12.62 7.96
C LEU A 215 0.47 13.04 9.33
N VAL A 216 0.95 14.14 9.90
CA VAL A 216 0.41 14.70 11.16
C VAL A 216 -1.05 15.12 10.98
N GLY A 217 -1.38 15.72 9.83
CA GLY A 217 -2.75 16.12 9.47
C GLY A 217 -3.67 14.97 9.05
N THR A 218 -3.19 13.72 9.04
CA THR A 218 -3.92 12.53 8.54
C THR A 218 -4.40 12.61 7.09
N LYS A 219 -3.74 13.46 6.27
CA LYS A 219 -4.06 13.68 4.86
C LYS A 219 -3.22 12.75 3.97
N LEU A 220 -3.54 11.46 4.00
CA LEU A 220 -2.72 10.42 3.37
C LEU A 220 -2.45 10.65 1.89
N LYS A 221 -3.48 11.02 1.10
CA LYS A 221 -3.31 11.26 -0.35
C LYS A 221 -2.27 12.36 -0.61
N GLN A 222 -2.41 13.50 0.07
CA GLN A 222 -1.44 14.60 0.00
C GLN A 222 -0.04 14.17 0.44
N GLY A 223 0.04 13.33 1.49
CA GLY A 223 1.31 12.81 1.97
C GLY A 223 2.02 11.91 0.95
N PHE A 224 1.30 10.97 0.35
CA PHE A 224 1.87 10.09 -0.68
C PHE A 224 2.25 10.84 -1.96
N ASP A 225 1.44 11.81 -2.39
CA ASP A 225 1.78 12.68 -3.54
C ASP A 225 3.08 13.45 -3.27
N ALA A 226 3.21 14.03 -2.07
CA ALA A 226 4.42 14.74 -1.65
C ALA A 226 5.64 13.82 -1.54
N VAL A 227 5.48 12.60 -1.01
CA VAL A 227 6.55 11.59 -1.01
C VAL A 227 6.97 11.23 -2.43
N GLY A 228 6.04 11.10 -3.38
CA GLY A 228 6.36 10.83 -4.78
C GLY A 228 7.32 11.88 -5.37
N ILE A 229 7.02 13.15 -5.15
CA ILE A 229 7.89 14.27 -5.58
C ILE A 229 9.23 14.23 -4.84
N ALA A 230 9.20 13.98 -3.53
CA ALA A 230 10.39 13.95 -2.69
C ALA A 230 11.36 12.83 -3.09
N LYS A 231 10.84 11.63 -3.40
CA LYS A 231 11.63 10.48 -3.86
C LYS A 231 12.34 10.78 -5.17
N VAL A 232 11.61 11.27 -6.17
CA VAL A 232 12.20 11.62 -7.48
C VAL A 232 13.29 12.67 -7.30
N SER A 233 13.03 13.72 -6.52
CA SER A 233 13.99 14.79 -6.27
C SER A 233 15.22 14.31 -5.50
N ALA A 234 15.04 13.42 -4.51
CA ALA A 234 16.14 12.84 -3.74
C ALA A 234 17.03 11.91 -4.59
N ASP A 235 16.42 11.08 -5.45
CA ASP A 235 17.15 10.20 -6.36
C ASP A 235 17.96 11.00 -7.39
N GLU A 236 17.38 12.07 -7.94
CA GLU A 236 18.07 13.00 -8.84
C GLU A 236 19.24 13.69 -8.11
N ALA A 237 19.01 14.18 -6.88
CA ALA A 237 20.06 14.79 -6.07
C ALA A 237 21.21 13.80 -5.82
N TYR A 238 20.89 12.55 -5.48
CA TYR A 238 21.86 11.50 -5.26
C TYR A 238 22.69 11.22 -6.53
N LEU A 239 22.05 11.08 -7.68
CA LEU A 239 22.74 10.79 -8.95
C LEU A 239 23.65 11.95 -9.39
N GLU A 240 23.18 13.19 -9.28
CA GLU A 240 23.98 14.38 -9.59
C GLU A 240 25.18 14.51 -8.63
N ALA A 241 24.95 14.29 -7.33
CA ALA A 241 26.01 14.30 -6.32
C ALA A 241 27.03 13.19 -6.54
N LEU A 242 26.58 11.99 -6.89
CA LEU A 242 27.43 10.85 -7.20
C LEU A 242 28.31 11.14 -8.42
N LYS A 243 27.73 11.73 -9.47
CA LYS A 243 28.47 12.16 -10.67
C LYS A 243 29.48 13.26 -10.34
N GLY A 244 29.08 14.29 -9.60
CA GLY A 244 29.96 15.39 -9.18
C GLY A 244 31.14 14.89 -8.34
N SER A 245 30.84 14.15 -7.28
CA SER A 245 31.84 13.52 -6.40
C SER A 245 32.79 12.60 -7.17
N SER A 246 32.28 11.81 -8.11
CA SER A 246 33.11 10.93 -8.92
C SER A 246 34.08 11.70 -9.81
N ARG A 247 33.63 12.82 -10.39
CA ARG A 247 34.49 13.70 -11.20
C ARG A 247 35.60 14.32 -10.37
N GLU A 248 35.29 14.85 -9.19
CA GLU A 248 36.29 15.41 -8.28
C GLU A 248 37.27 14.36 -7.77
N ALA A 249 36.78 13.15 -7.49
CA ALA A 249 37.62 12.04 -7.07
C ALA A 249 38.65 11.68 -8.14
N ILE A 250 38.26 11.65 -9.42
CA ILE A 250 39.18 11.46 -10.55
C ILE A 250 40.22 12.58 -10.59
N VAL A 251 39.79 13.85 -10.58
CA VAL A 251 40.72 15.00 -10.63
C VAL A 251 41.73 14.94 -9.49
N SER A 252 41.27 14.65 -8.28
CA SER A 252 42.14 14.52 -7.10
C SER A 252 43.06 13.29 -7.19
N ALA A 253 42.63 12.21 -7.85
CA ALA A 253 43.45 11.03 -8.11
C ALA A 253 44.55 11.33 -9.14
N GLU A 254 44.22 12.04 -10.22
CA GLU A 254 45.17 12.53 -11.23
C GLU A 254 46.23 13.44 -10.60
N MET A 255 45.82 14.39 -9.77
CA MET A 255 46.76 15.27 -9.05
C MET A 255 47.69 14.47 -8.11
N SER A 256 47.17 13.42 -7.46
CA SER A 256 47.96 12.57 -6.59
C SER A 256 48.97 11.73 -7.40
N LEU A 257 48.54 11.19 -8.54
CA LEU A 257 49.38 10.47 -9.47
C LEU A 257 50.50 11.35 -10.05
N GLU A 258 50.19 12.59 -10.45
CA GLU A 258 51.20 13.53 -10.94
C GLU A 258 52.27 13.83 -9.88
N LYS A 259 51.86 13.99 -8.62
CA LYS A 259 52.81 14.13 -7.49
C LYS A 259 53.66 12.88 -7.30
N ALA A 260 53.06 11.70 -7.43
CA ALA A 260 53.76 10.42 -7.35
C ALA A 260 54.82 10.27 -8.45
N GLU A 261 54.50 10.63 -9.70
CA GLU A 261 55.44 10.61 -10.84
C GLU A 261 56.66 11.50 -10.63
N LYS A 262 56.47 12.64 -9.95
CA LYS A 262 57.54 13.62 -9.64
C LYS A 262 58.32 13.28 -8.37
N SER A 263 57.91 12.26 -7.61
CA SER A 263 58.52 11.90 -6.34
C SER A 263 59.76 11.01 -6.52
N ALA A 264 60.64 10.98 -5.51
CA ALA A 264 61.79 10.07 -5.50
C ALA A 264 61.37 8.59 -5.55
N GLY A 265 60.20 8.26 -4.99
CA GLY A 265 59.68 6.90 -4.99
C GLY A 265 59.19 6.40 -6.34
N ALA A 266 59.04 7.28 -7.36
CA ALA A 266 58.74 6.85 -8.73
C ALA A 266 59.81 5.90 -9.30
N LEU A 267 61.06 6.00 -8.82
CA LEU A 267 62.15 5.13 -9.25
C LEU A 267 62.15 3.77 -8.55
N THR A 268 61.56 3.68 -7.35
CA THR A 268 61.63 2.50 -6.48
C THR A 268 60.30 1.72 -6.40
N ALA A 269 59.16 2.40 -6.54
CA ALA A 269 57.81 1.84 -6.49
C ALA A 269 57.14 1.88 -7.88
N LYS A 270 57.81 1.28 -8.88
CA LYS A 270 57.36 1.33 -10.29
C LYS A 270 56.06 0.56 -10.53
N GLU A 271 55.86 -0.55 -9.81
CA GLU A 271 54.66 -1.37 -9.93
C GLU A 271 53.43 -0.63 -9.40
N GLU A 272 53.54 0.00 -8.22
CA GLU A 272 52.49 0.80 -7.62
C GLU A 272 52.19 2.05 -8.45
N LEU A 273 53.20 2.65 -9.06
CA LEU A 273 53.00 3.77 -9.97
C LEU A 273 52.23 3.34 -11.23
N ALA A 274 52.58 2.20 -11.82
CA ALA A 274 51.86 1.65 -12.97
C ALA A 274 50.41 1.29 -12.61
N ALA A 275 50.20 0.62 -11.47
CA ALA A 275 48.87 0.28 -10.98
C ALA A 275 48.03 1.54 -10.66
N SER A 276 48.66 2.60 -10.13
CA SER A 276 47.99 3.89 -9.90
C SER A 276 47.53 4.52 -11.21
N LYS A 277 48.33 4.47 -12.28
CA LYS A 277 47.94 4.96 -13.62
C LYS A 277 46.76 4.18 -14.18
N GLU A 278 46.83 2.85 -14.09
CA GLU A 278 45.76 1.97 -14.56
C GLU A 278 44.45 2.25 -13.80
N ALA A 279 44.51 2.43 -12.48
CA ALA A 279 43.35 2.75 -11.66
C ALA A 279 42.71 4.10 -12.03
N VAL A 280 43.50 5.13 -12.35
CA VAL A 280 42.97 6.40 -12.91
C VAL A 280 42.30 6.17 -14.25
N GLY A 281 42.90 5.37 -15.15
CA GLY A 281 42.31 5.01 -16.44
C GLY A 281 40.95 4.33 -16.28
N LYS A 282 40.88 3.31 -15.41
CA LYS A 282 39.64 2.60 -15.07
C LYS A 282 38.59 3.54 -14.48
N ALA A 283 38.99 4.45 -13.59
CA ALA A 283 38.06 5.41 -13.01
C ALA A 283 37.41 6.30 -14.08
N LYS A 284 38.17 6.76 -15.07
CA LYS A 284 37.65 7.57 -16.20
C LYS A 284 36.73 6.78 -17.11
N GLU A 285 37.09 5.53 -17.42
CA GLU A 285 36.25 4.63 -18.23
C GLU A 285 34.92 4.35 -17.54
N GLN A 286 34.96 3.97 -16.25
CA GLN A 286 33.76 3.77 -15.44
C GLN A 286 32.91 5.04 -15.36
N PHE A 287 33.52 6.22 -15.26
CA PHE A 287 32.79 7.48 -15.30
C PHE A 287 32.10 7.73 -16.64
N ALA A 288 32.78 7.44 -17.76
CA ALA A 288 32.21 7.57 -19.10
C ALA A 288 31.02 6.61 -19.30
N ASP A 289 31.07 5.43 -18.68
CA ASP A 289 30.01 4.42 -18.67
C ASP A 289 28.91 4.69 -17.63
N ALA A 290 28.92 5.85 -16.97
CA ALA A 290 28.01 6.21 -15.87
C ALA A 290 28.05 5.28 -14.64
N ARG A 291 29.10 4.47 -14.50
CA ARG A 291 29.42 3.63 -13.34
C ARG A 291 30.14 4.45 -12.27
N TYR A 292 29.44 5.45 -11.73
CA TYR A 292 30.04 6.47 -10.86
C TYR A 292 30.51 5.92 -9.49
N LYS A 293 29.83 4.90 -8.93
CA LYS A 293 30.25 4.25 -7.68
C LYS A 293 31.58 3.49 -7.85
N GLU A 294 31.71 2.78 -8.96
CA GLU A 294 32.92 2.07 -9.35
C GLU A 294 34.05 3.07 -9.60
N SER A 295 33.76 4.15 -10.32
CA SER A 295 34.72 5.23 -10.58
C SER A 295 35.26 5.88 -9.31
N LEU A 296 34.41 6.13 -8.31
CA LEU A 296 34.83 6.57 -6.98
C LEU A 296 35.79 5.58 -6.31
N THR A 297 35.49 4.28 -6.41
CA THR A 297 36.31 3.22 -5.83
C THR A 297 37.68 3.14 -6.50
N SER A 298 37.71 3.16 -7.83
CA SER A 298 38.95 3.17 -8.61
C SER A 298 39.77 4.43 -8.37
N SER A 299 39.13 5.60 -8.24
CA SER A 299 39.78 6.86 -7.89
C SER A 299 40.41 6.82 -6.49
N ALA A 300 39.73 6.24 -5.51
CA ALA A 300 40.25 6.07 -4.16
C ALA A 300 41.47 5.12 -4.14
N GLU A 301 41.42 4.03 -4.91
CA GLU A 301 42.55 3.10 -5.02
C GLU A 301 43.75 3.74 -5.72
N ALA A 302 43.52 4.51 -6.79
CA ALA A 302 44.56 5.31 -7.44
C ALA A 302 45.26 6.26 -6.46
N LYS A 303 44.50 7.01 -5.65
CA LYS A 303 45.07 7.89 -4.62
C LYS A 303 45.91 7.13 -3.60
N ARG A 304 45.43 5.96 -3.17
CA ARG A 304 46.15 5.10 -2.21
C ARG A 304 47.48 4.63 -2.79
N LEU A 305 47.50 4.14 -4.03
CA LEU A 305 48.71 3.67 -4.70
C LEU A 305 49.69 4.82 -4.94
N ALA A 306 49.20 5.97 -5.40
CA ALA A 306 50.00 7.18 -5.54
C ALA A 306 50.66 7.61 -4.22
N ALA A 307 49.95 7.51 -3.08
CA ALA A 307 50.51 7.82 -1.77
C ALA A 307 51.65 6.87 -1.36
N ILE A 308 51.56 5.58 -1.71
CA ILE A 308 52.64 4.61 -1.48
C ILE A 308 53.90 5.02 -2.26
N VAL A 309 53.73 5.36 -3.53
CA VAL A 309 54.83 5.82 -4.39
C VAL A 309 55.46 7.10 -3.82
N ILE A 310 54.66 8.09 -3.42
CA ILE A 310 55.17 9.34 -2.81
C ILE A 310 56.00 9.05 -1.55
N GLY A 311 55.58 8.09 -0.74
CA GLY A 311 56.26 7.71 0.50
C GLY A 311 57.60 6.99 0.30
N GLY A 312 57.98 6.63 -0.94
CA GLY A 312 59.26 5.99 -1.26
C GLY A 312 59.46 4.60 -0.66
N LYS A 313 58.44 4.02 -0.02
CA LYS A 313 58.48 2.65 0.49
C LYS A 313 58.23 1.68 -0.66
N ALA A 314 59.29 1.11 -1.21
CA ALA A 314 59.18 -0.17 -1.92
C ALA A 314 58.56 -1.19 -0.96
N ALA A 315 57.60 -1.98 -1.45
CA ALA A 315 56.91 -2.98 -0.64
C ALA A 315 57.90 -4.03 -0.09
N GLY A 316 58.34 -3.82 1.15
CA GLY A 316 59.01 -4.79 2.00
C GLY A 316 58.41 -4.70 3.39
N GLY A 317 57.43 -5.54 3.69
CA GLY A 317 56.87 -5.72 5.03
C GLY A 317 55.57 -4.97 5.29
N ALA A 318 54.54 -5.75 5.60
CA ALA A 318 53.23 -5.29 6.04
C ALA A 318 53.33 -4.30 7.20
N VAL A 319 52.68 -3.14 7.06
CA VAL A 319 52.15 -2.36 8.18
C VAL A 319 50.75 -1.88 7.82
N ILE A 320 49.79 -2.52 8.47
CA ILE A 320 48.40 -2.10 8.64
C ILE A 320 48.36 -1.07 9.77
N VAL A 321 48.10 0.20 9.44
CA VAL A 321 47.46 1.24 10.28
C VAL A 321 46.88 2.23 9.26
N GLY A 322 45.61 2.66 9.24
CA GLY A 322 44.55 2.71 10.23
C GLY A 322 43.93 4.11 10.21
N ALA A 323 43.06 4.39 9.23
CA ALA A 323 42.05 5.45 9.20
C ALA A 323 41.19 5.17 7.95
N GLY A 324 39.88 4.95 7.96
CA GLY A 324 38.84 5.42 8.84
C GLY A 324 37.69 5.85 7.93
N GLY A 325 36.82 4.90 7.55
CA GLY A 325 35.45 5.15 7.07
C GLY A 325 35.23 5.60 5.61
N ALA A 326 35.11 4.64 4.69
CA ALA A 326 34.04 4.59 3.68
C ALA A 326 34.06 3.23 2.97
N THR A 327 32.89 2.62 2.89
CA THR A 327 32.60 1.23 2.56
C THR A 327 32.84 0.88 1.09
N LYS A 328 33.77 -0.06 0.84
CA LYS A 328 33.95 -0.76 -0.44
C LYS A 328 32.94 -1.92 -0.54
N THR A 329 32.14 -1.95 -1.60
CA THR A 329 31.46 -3.16 -2.10
C THR A 329 31.81 -3.34 -3.57
N GLY A 330 32.41 -4.50 -3.88
CA GLY A 330 32.94 -4.85 -5.18
C GLY A 330 34.30 -5.55 -5.03
N VAL A 331 34.31 -6.74 -4.43
CA VAL A 331 35.53 -7.55 -4.29
C VAL A 331 35.47 -8.68 -5.32
N GLU A 332 36.12 -8.47 -6.46
CA GLU A 332 36.54 -9.57 -7.33
C GLU A 332 38.00 -9.90 -6.98
N GLY A 333 38.25 -11.17 -6.65
CA GLY A 333 39.59 -11.69 -6.35
C GLY A 333 39.98 -11.82 -4.88
N VAL A 334 39.04 -12.03 -3.95
CA VAL A 334 39.41 -12.40 -2.56
C VAL A 334 39.94 -13.83 -2.55
N ALA A 335 41.25 -14.00 -2.35
CA ALA A 335 41.80 -15.27 -1.92
C ALA A 335 41.13 -15.70 -0.60
N ALA A 336 40.87 -17.00 -0.44
CA ALA A 336 40.32 -17.53 0.80
C ALA A 336 41.20 -17.09 1.98
N TYR A 337 40.57 -16.69 3.09
CA TYR A 337 41.31 -16.33 4.30
C TYR A 337 42.22 -17.48 4.72
N PRO A 338 43.54 -17.26 4.87
CA PRO A 338 44.45 -18.32 5.30
C PRO A 338 44.05 -18.85 6.68
N VAL A 339 44.28 -20.14 6.92
CA VAL A 339 44.11 -20.74 8.25
C VAL A 339 45.00 -20.00 9.26
N GLY A 340 44.44 -19.63 10.41
CA GLY A 340 45.12 -18.83 11.43
C GLY A 340 45.04 -17.31 11.22
N SER A 341 44.48 -16.83 10.09
CA SER A 341 44.25 -15.40 9.90
C SER A 341 43.18 -14.86 10.84
N THR A 342 43.38 -13.61 11.29
CA THR A 342 42.42 -12.89 12.14
C THR A 342 41.51 -12.02 11.28
N VAL A 343 40.20 -12.19 11.45
CA VAL A 343 39.16 -11.43 10.76
C VAL A 343 38.37 -10.59 11.77
N VAL A 344 38.07 -9.35 11.40
CA VAL A 344 37.36 -8.40 12.28
C VAL A 344 35.87 -8.41 11.94
N GLY A 345 35.07 -8.95 12.84
CA GLY A 345 33.61 -8.90 12.79
C GLY A 345 33.05 -7.61 13.39
N ALA A 346 31.73 -7.51 13.50
CA ALA A 346 31.07 -6.44 14.26
C ALA A 346 31.24 -6.64 15.78
N ASN A 347 31.33 -7.90 16.23
CA ASN A 347 31.27 -8.29 17.64
C ASN A 347 32.63 -8.72 18.22
N GLY A 348 33.73 -8.53 17.49
CA GLY A 348 35.09 -8.85 17.92
C GLY A 348 36.00 -9.37 16.80
N GLU A 349 37.16 -9.87 17.19
CA GLU A 349 38.12 -10.53 16.32
C GLU A 349 37.91 -12.05 16.36
N TYR A 350 38.09 -12.70 15.21
CA TYR A 350 37.92 -14.14 15.06
C TYR A 350 39.09 -14.74 14.31
N ILE A 351 39.50 -15.95 14.69
CA ILE A 351 40.54 -16.73 14.02
C ILE A 351 39.88 -17.77 13.11
N VAL A 352 40.31 -17.83 11.85
CA VAL A 352 39.87 -18.85 10.89
C VAL A 352 40.57 -20.17 11.20
N THR A 353 39.81 -21.21 11.56
CA THR A 353 40.36 -22.49 12.04
C THR A 353 40.73 -23.47 10.92
N GLY A 354 40.16 -23.31 9.73
CA GLY A 354 40.37 -24.19 8.58
C GLY A 354 39.35 -25.34 8.45
N GLU A 355 38.48 -25.51 9.44
CA GLU A 355 37.33 -26.42 9.36
C GLU A 355 36.13 -25.72 8.70
N PHE A 356 35.22 -26.48 8.08
CA PHE A 356 34.03 -25.94 7.43
C PHE A 356 32.78 -26.75 7.79
N THR A 357 31.65 -26.06 7.94
CA THR A 357 30.32 -26.68 8.08
C THR A 357 29.53 -26.47 6.78
N PRO A 358 28.92 -27.50 6.18
CA PRO A 358 28.05 -27.31 5.02
C PRO A 358 26.73 -26.65 5.45
N TYR A 359 26.33 -25.59 4.75
CA TYR A 359 25.05 -24.89 4.96
C TYR A 359 24.22 -24.89 3.69
N LYS A 360 22.98 -25.40 3.76
CA LYS A 360 22.05 -25.38 2.63
C LYS A 360 21.22 -24.10 2.67
N VAL A 361 21.33 -23.27 1.62
CA VAL A 361 20.55 -22.04 1.46
C VAL A 361 19.06 -22.36 1.38
N LEU A 362 18.26 -21.69 2.21
CA LEU A 362 16.82 -21.89 2.31
C LEU A 362 16.07 -20.97 1.34
N LEU A 363 14.97 -21.48 0.75
CA LEU A 363 14.02 -20.65 0.03
C LEU A 363 12.99 -20.10 1.02
N ASN A 364 12.93 -18.78 1.15
CA ASN A 364 11.82 -18.08 1.79
C ASN A 364 11.35 -17.00 0.81
N GLU A 365 10.11 -17.11 0.33
CA GLU A 365 9.55 -16.24 -0.72
C GLU A 365 9.30 -14.81 -0.23
N ALA A 366 9.02 -14.63 1.07
CA ALA A 366 8.81 -13.31 1.66
C ALA A 366 10.12 -12.64 2.13
N ASP A 367 11.16 -13.43 2.40
CA ASP A 367 12.42 -12.92 2.95
C ASP A 367 13.62 -13.76 2.52
N ARG A 368 14.11 -13.51 1.29
CA ARG A 368 15.22 -14.29 0.72
C ARG A 368 16.46 -14.25 1.62
N GLU A 369 17.12 -15.41 1.79
CA GLU A 369 18.40 -15.48 2.50
C GLU A 369 19.49 -14.78 1.67
N CYS A 370 20.36 -14.04 2.35
CA CYS A 370 21.59 -13.47 1.78
C CYS A 370 22.77 -13.82 2.70
N LEU A 371 24.01 -13.67 2.22
CA LEU A 371 25.21 -14.05 2.99
C LEU A 371 25.29 -13.37 4.37
N TRP A 372 24.71 -12.18 4.52
CA TRP A 372 24.69 -11.44 5.80
C TRP A 372 23.81 -12.14 6.83
N LYS A 373 22.62 -12.61 6.42
CA LYS A 373 21.71 -13.35 7.28
C LYS A 373 22.28 -14.70 7.68
N ILE A 374 22.91 -15.39 6.72
CA ILE A 374 23.61 -16.66 6.98
C ILE A 374 24.74 -16.42 7.98
N SER A 375 25.52 -15.35 7.82
CA SER A 375 26.58 -14.97 8.76
C SER A 375 26.03 -14.64 10.15
N GLN A 376 24.96 -13.84 10.22
CA GLN A 376 24.32 -13.48 11.49
C GLN A 376 23.77 -14.71 12.23
N LYS A 377 23.17 -15.65 11.50
CA LYS A 377 22.58 -16.87 12.08
C LYS A 377 23.62 -17.87 12.56
N ASN A 378 24.72 -18.04 11.82
CA ASN A 378 25.73 -19.07 12.13
C ASN A 378 26.87 -18.57 13.02
N TYR A 379 27.28 -17.31 12.88
CA TYR A 379 28.38 -16.74 13.66
C TYR A 379 27.93 -15.73 14.72
N GLY A 380 26.63 -15.38 14.76
CA GLY A 380 26.13 -14.30 15.61
C GLY A 380 26.58 -12.91 15.17
N ASP A 381 27.22 -12.78 14.00
CA ASP A 381 27.87 -11.56 13.54
C ASP A 381 27.72 -11.44 12.02
N TRP A 382 26.83 -10.54 11.58
CA TRP A 382 26.51 -10.32 10.18
C TRP A 382 27.74 -9.92 9.34
N LYS A 383 28.75 -9.25 9.91
CA LYS A 383 29.90 -8.68 9.17
C LYS A 383 30.88 -9.74 8.67
N LEU A 384 30.75 -10.99 9.16
CA LEU A 384 31.57 -12.14 8.78
C LEU A 384 31.13 -12.81 7.47
N TRP A 385 30.11 -12.25 6.79
CA TRP A 385 29.64 -12.74 5.48
C TRP A 385 30.75 -12.81 4.42
N ARG A 386 31.75 -11.91 4.51
CA ARG A 386 32.92 -11.89 3.61
C ARG A 386 33.78 -13.15 3.73
N VAL A 387 33.81 -13.76 4.92
CA VAL A 387 34.53 -15.01 5.18
C VAL A 387 33.84 -16.15 4.44
N ILE A 388 32.51 -16.21 4.51
CA ILE A 388 31.69 -17.15 3.74
C ILE A 388 31.89 -16.94 2.24
N TYR A 389 31.81 -15.69 1.77
CA TYR A 389 32.03 -15.36 0.36
C TYR A 389 33.40 -15.83 -0.14
N SER A 390 34.47 -15.50 0.59
CA SER A 390 35.85 -15.87 0.20
C SER A 390 36.08 -17.38 0.09
N ALA A 391 35.40 -18.17 0.93
CA ALA A 391 35.51 -19.63 0.96
C ALA A 391 34.71 -20.33 -0.15
N ASN A 392 33.84 -19.59 -0.85
CA ASN A 392 32.94 -20.10 -1.87
C ASN A 392 33.04 -19.31 -3.19
N THR A 393 34.16 -18.64 -3.47
CA THR A 393 34.37 -17.89 -4.73
C THR A 393 34.40 -18.79 -5.98
N ASP A 394 34.54 -20.10 -5.77
CA ASP A 394 34.34 -21.15 -6.77
C ASP A 394 32.86 -21.28 -7.19
N GLN A 395 31.92 -21.01 -6.27
CA GLN A 395 30.47 -21.20 -6.45
C GLN A 395 29.66 -19.90 -6.45
N ILE A 396 30.18 -18.81 -5.87
CA ILE A 396 29.51 -17.51 -5.75
C ILE A 396 30.36 -16.49 -6.51
N LYS A 397 29.89 -16.06 -7.68
CA LYS A 397 30.55 -15.02 -8.49
C LYS A 397 30.13 -13.61 -8.08
N ASN A 398 28.88 -13.43 -7.71
CA ASN A 398 28.36 -12.19 -7.15
C ASN A 398 27.95 -12.45 -5.70
N TRP A 399 28.54 -11.71 -4.76
CA TRP A 399 28.29 -11.86 -3.32
C TRP A 399 26.82 -11.64 -2.93
N ASP A 400 26.06 -10.91 -3.75
CA ASP A 400 24.64 -10.63 -3.53
C ASP A 400 23.70 -11.67 -4.18
N LEU A 401 24.26 -12.65 -4.90
CA LEU A 401 23.49 -13.66 -5.62
C LEU A 401 23.84 -15.07 -5.13
N ILE A 402 23.00 -15.60 -4.24
CA ILE A 402 23.00 -17.00 -3.80
C ILE A 402 21.65 -17.64 -4.12
N TYR A 403 21.66 -18.93 -4.47
CA TYR A 403 20.47 -19.63 -4.93
C TYR A 403 19.90 -20.60 -3.89
N PRO A 404 18.57 -20.82 -3.86
CA PRO A 404 17.96 -21.85 -3.04
C PRO A 404 18.56 -23.23 -3.26
N ASN A 405 18.67 -24.01 -2.18
CA ASN A 405 19.27 -25.35 -2.15
C ASN A 405 20.79 -25.40 -2.45
N GLN A 406 21.45 -24.27 -2.71
CA GLN A 406 22.91 -24.21 -2.83
C GLN A 406 23.57 -24.58 -1.49
N VAL A 407 24.62 -25.41 -1.53
CA VAL A 407 25.36 -25.83 -0.33
C VAL A 407 26.65 -25.03 -0.22
N LEU A 408 26.72 -24.14 0.78
CA LEU A 408 27.86 -23.27 1.03
C LEU A 408 28.80 -23.88 2.09
N ARG A 409 30.10 -23.63 1.94
CA ARG A 409 31.14 -23.96 2.92
C ARG A 409 31.24 -22.81 3.92
N LEU A 410 30.82 -22.99 5.17
CA LEU A 410 30.95 -21.98 6.22
C LEU A 410 32.22 -22.26 7.05
N PRO A 411 33.26 -21.41 7.01
CA PRO A 411 34.45 -21.60 7.84
C PRO A 411 34.11 -21.56 9.33
N VAL A 412 34.71 -22.44 10.13
CA VAL A 412 34.59 -22.41 11.59
C VAL A 412 35.50 -21.32 12.15
N LEU A 413 34.93 -20.44 12.98
CA LEU A 413 35.59 -19.26 13.51
C LEU A 413 35.70 -19.34 15.03
N LYS A 414 36.91 -19.11 15.56
CA LYS A 414 37.14 -19.02 17.01
C LYS A 414 37.24 -17.56 17.41
N LYS A 415 36.33 -17.09 18.26
CA LYS A 415 36.38 -15.72 18.78
C LYS A 415 37.62 -15.53 19.66
N VAL A 416 38.33 -14.43 19.45
CA VAL A 416 39.46 -14.03 20.30
C VAL A 416 38.88 -13.40 21.57
N GLU A 417 39.02 -14.08 22.70
CA GLU A 417 38.68 -13.53 24.01
C GLU A 417 39.79 -12.57 24.45
N LYS A 418 39.46 -11.28 24.61
CA LYS A 418 40.36 -10.32 25.24
C LYS A 418 40.34 -10.60 26.75
N LYS A 419 41.50 -11.00 27.31
CA LYS A 419 41.72 -11.05 28.76
C LYS A 419 41.89 -9.65 29.33
#